data_AF-A0A355FD63-F1
#
_entry.id   AF-A0A355FD63-F1
#
_cell.length_a   1.000
_cell.length_b   1.000
_cell.length_c   1.000
_cell.angle_alpha   90.00
_cell.angle_beta   90.00
_cell.angle_gamma   90.00
#
_symmetry.space_group_name_H-M   'P 1'
#
loop_
_entity.id
_entity.type
_entity.pdbx_description
1 polymer ?
#
loop_
_entity_poly.entity_id
_entity_poly.type
_entity_poly.pdbx_seq_one_letter_code
_entity_poly.pdbx_strand_id
1 'polypeptide(L)'
;MATVKVKFRPSTVKGKAGTIYYQLCHHRKNLQITTRIHLFPEQWDAERGKVVFLSDNEGFLRTYQHQIENDISLLNRIILQLGERPEEYQLSDIVAMFRSRGAQISVLSYLERQITRLQADRKLGTARNYKRTFNSFSLFLGGRDLSFALFNEGLILEYSDYLKERKVVRNTISFYMRNLRSVYNKAVREQIIEQSFPFRNVYTGVDRTCKRAVGEDIIIRLQKLDLLFSPSL
;
A
#
# COMPACT_ATOMS: atom_id res chain seq x y z
N MET A 1 -9.86 -31.32 9.58
CA MET A 1 -9.31 -29.94 9.51
C MET A 1 -9.47 -29.40 8.10
N ALA A 2 -9.75 -28.11 7.94
CA ALA A 2 -9.94 -27.49 6.63
C ALA A 2 -8.61 -27.27 5.87
N THR A 3 -8.69 -26.99 4.58
CA THR A 3 -7.55 -26.61 3.73
C THR A 3 -7.89 -25.40 2.85
N VAL A 4 -6.87 -24.62 2.49
CA VAL A 4 -6.96 -23.48 1.56
C VAL A 4 -6.12 -23.75 0.31
N LYS A 5 -6.61 -23.33 -0.87
CA LYS A 5 -5.85 -23.28 -2.12
C LYS A 5 -6.11 -21.96 -2.84
N VAL A 6 -5.06 -21.31 -3.34
CA VAL A 6 -5.21 -20.17 -4.26
C VAL A 6 -5.56 -20.69 -5.65
N LYS A 7 -6.47 -20.01 -6.35
CA LYS A 7 -6.81 -20.30 -7.74
C LYS A 7 -7.05 -19.02 -8.52
N PHE A 8 -6.74 -19.08 -9.81
CA PHE A 8 -7.11 -18.06 -10.79
C PHE A 8 -8.41 -18.43 -11.51
N ARG A 9 -9.23 -17.42 -11.78
CA ARG A 9 -10.38 -17.51 -12.69
C ARG A 9 -10.12 -16.56 -13.87
N PRO A 10 -9.83 -17.06 -15.08
CA PRO A 10 -9.72 -16.23 -16.27
C PRO A 10 -11.00 -15.40 -16.51
N SER A 11 -10.87 -14.26 -17.18
CA SER A 11 -12.03 -13.52 -17.65
C SER A 11 -12.68 -14.22 -18.84
N THR A 12 -14.01 -14.16 -18.93
CA THR A 12 -14.76 -14.57 -20.13
C THR A 12 -14.64 -13.56 -21.27
N VAL A 13 -14.17 -12.34 -20.99
CA VAL A 13 -13.95 -11.29 -21.99
C VAL A 13 -12.48 -11.29 -22.41
N LYS A 14 -12.22 -11.53 -23.71
CA LYS A 14 -10.87 -11.53 -24.30
C LYS A 14 -10.15 -10.21 -24.00
N GLY A 15 -8.90 -10.28 -23.53
CA GLY A 15 -8.11 -9.09 -23.19
C GLY A 15 -8.50 -8.38 -21.88
N LYS A 16 -9.29 -9.01 -21.01
CA LYS A 16 -9.53 -8.53 -19.64
C LYS A 16 -8.81 -9.43 -18.62
N ALA A 17 -8.25 -8.82 -17.59
CA ALA A 17 -7.68 -9.52 -16.44
C ALA A 17 -8.72 -10.45 -15.77
N GLY A 18 -8.28 -11.62 -15.33
CA GLY A 18 -9.05 -12.54 -14.51
C GLY A 18 -9.07 -12.12 -13.04
N THR A 19 -9.44 -13.03 -12.15
CA THR A 19 -9.54 -12.78 -10.69
C THR A 19 -9.00 -13.94 -9.88
N ILE A 20 -8.18 -13.66 -8.87
CA ILE A 20 -7.74 -14.66 -7.89
C ILE A 20 -8.83 -14.89 -6.84
N TYR A 21 -9.01 -16.15 -6.43
CA TYR A 21 -9.90 -16.54 -5.35
C TYR A 21 -9.25 -17.62 -4.48
N TYR A 22 -9.61 -17.62 -3.20
CA TYR A 22 -9.19 -18.68 -2.26
C TYR A 22 -10.30 -19.72 -2.18
N GLN A 23 -10.00 -20.97 -2.55
CA GLN A 23 -10.88 -22.11 -2.35
C GLN A 23 -10.60 -22.73 -0.98
N LEU A 24 -11.61 -22.76 -0.12
CA LEU A 24 -11.60 -23.51 1.14
C LEU A 24 -12.30 -24.86 0.95
N CYS A 25 -11.77 -25.91 1.55
CA CYS A 25 -12.36 -27.25 1.56
C CYS A 25 -12.39 -27.83 2.99
N HIS A 26 -13.55 -28.31 3.43
CA HIS A 26 -13.75 -29.00 4.71
C HIS A 26 -14.92 -29.99 4.60
N HIS A 27 -14.79 -31.20 5.13
CA HIS A 27 -15.84 -32.26 5.12
C HIS A 27 -16.59 -32.39 3.78
N ARG A 28 -15.84 -32.52 2.67
CA ARG A 28 -16.31 -32.56 1.26
C ARG A 28 -17.06 -31.30 0.76
N LYS A 29 -17.39 -30.34 1.62
CA LYS A 29 -17.91 -29.02 1.23
C LYS A 29 -16.77 -28.15 0.69
N ASN A 30 -17.09 -27.30 -0.29
CA ASN A 30 -16.18 -26.31 -0.86
C ASN A 30 -16.81 -24.91 -0.76
N LEU A 31 -16.00 -23.90 -0.45
CA LEU A 31 -16.42 -22.50 -0.41
C LEU A 31 -15.35 -21.61 -1.06
N GLN A 32 -15.74 -20.51 -1.69
CA GLN A 32 -14.81 -19.60 -2.39
C GLN A 32 -14.83 -18.20 -1.80
N ILE A 33 -13.66 -17.64 -1.53
CA ILE A 33 -13.45 -16.23 -1.21
C ILE A 33 -12.92 -15.54 -2.47
N THR A 34 -13.79 -14.84 -3.18
CA THR A 34 -13.39 -13.97 -4.30
C THR A 34 -12.61 -12.77 -3.75
N THR A 35 -11.42 -12.50 -4.29
CA THR A 35 -10.61 -11.34 -3.91
C THR A 35 -10.88 -10.16 -4.86
N ARG A 36 -10.21 -9.02 -4.62
CA ARG A 36 -10.09 -7.90 -5.59
C ARG A 36 -8.80 -7.97 -6.40
N ILE A 37 -8.12 -9.13 -6.41
CA ILE A 37 -6.82 -9.34 -7.05
C ILE A 37 -7.04 -9.73 -8.50
N HIS A 38 -6.92 -8.74 -9.39
CA HIS A 38 -7.01 -8.93 -10.83
C HIS A 38 -5.63 -9.04 -11.47
N LEU A 39 -5.42 -10.07 -12.30
CA LEU A 39 -4.18 -10.39 -13.00
C LEU A 39 -4.51 -10.83 -14.43
N PHE A 40 -3.63 -10.55 -15.38
CA PHE A 40 -3.69 -11.19 -16.70
C PHE A 40 -3.20 -12.66 -16.61
N PRO A 41 -3.63 -13.57 -17.51
CA PRO A 41 -3.18 -14.97 -17.49
C PRO A 41 -1.66 -15.14 -17.47
N GLU A 42 -0.94 -14.24 -18.17
CA GLU A 42 0.51 -14.22 -18.29
C GLU A 42 1.22 -13.77 -17.00
N GLN A 43 0.48 -13.17 -16.06
CA GLN A 43 0.97 -12.72 -14.75
C GLN A 43 0.67 -13.73 -13.63
N TRP A 44 0.25 -14.97 -13.95
CA TRP A 44 -0.09 -15.99 -12.96
C TRP A 44 0.48 -17.38 -13.27
N ASP A 45 1.35 -17.86 -12.40
CA ASP A 45 1.86 -19.23 -12.40
C ASP A 45 0.85 -20.14 -11.68
N ALA A 46 0.15 -20.96 -12.46
CA ALA A 46 -0.87 -21.87 -11.97
C ALA A 46 -0.33 -23.14 -11.29
N GLU A 47 0.94 -23.50 -11.51
CA GLU A 47 1.58 -24.65 -10.86
C GLU A 47 2.15 -24.26 -9.49
N ARG A 48 2.86 -23.11 -9.42
CA ARG A 48 3.46 -22.59 -8.19
C ARG A 48 2.48 -21.79 -7.34
N GLY A 49 1.35 -21.36 -7.92
CA GLY A 49 0.36 -20.52 -7.24
C GLY A 49 0.90 -19.12 -6.90
N LYS A 50 1.67 -18.52 -7.82
CA LYS A 50 2.34 -17.23 -7.61
C LYS A 50 2.10 -16.24 -8.75
N VAL A 51 2.20 -14.96 -8.44
CA VAL A 51 2.26 -13.88 -9.43
C VAL A 51 3.59 -13.95 -10.19
N VAL A 52 3.53 -13.83 -11.51
CA VAL A 52 4.70 -13.76 -12.40
C VAL A 52 5.03 -12.29 -12.68
N PHE A 53 6.30 -11.93 -12.56
CA PHE A 53 6.82 -10.60 -12.86
C PHE A 53 7.40 -10.60 -14.27
N LEU A 54 6.91 -9.70 -15.13
CA LEU A 54 7.36 -9.50 -16.50
C LEU A 54 8.36 -8.33 -16.60
N SER A 55 8.35 -7.41 -15.63
CA SER A 55 9.42 -6.41 -15.43
C SER A 55 9.51 -5.91 -13.99
N ASP A 56 10.66 -5.38 -13.58
CA ASP A 56 10.87 -4.92 -12.19
C ASP A 56 9.97 -3.76 -11.76
N ASN A 57 9.52 -2.92 -12.70
CA ASN A 57 8.61 -1.79 -12.45
C ASN A 57 7.20 -2.21 -12.00
N GLU A 58 6.86 -3.51 -12.00
CA GLU A 58 5.56 -4.04 -11.59
C GLU A 58 5.40 -4.14 -10.05
N GLY A 59 5.71 -3.07 -9.30
CA GLY A 59 5.56 -3.02 -7.83
C GLY A 59 4.14 -3.34 -7.32
N PHE A 60 3.12 -3.08 -8.15
CA PHE A 60 1.74 -3.49 -7.87
C PHE A 60 1.56 -5.02 -7.94
N LEU A 61 2.30 -5.75 -8.78
CA LEU A 61 2.32 -7.21 -8.76
C LEU A 61 2.98 -7.74 -7.47
N ARG A 62 4.07 -7.10 -6.99
CA ARG A 62 4.73 -7.50 -5.73
C ARG A 62 3.79 -7.33 -4.54
N THR A 63 3.14 -6.17 -4.49
CA THR A 63 2.03 -5.88 -3.56
C THR A 63 0.95 -6.97 -3.57
N TYR A 64 0.53 -7.41 -4.75
CA TYR A 64 -0.49 -8.45 -4.90
C TYR A 64 0.01 -9.85 -4.46
N GLN A 65 1.29 -10.21 -4.71
CA GLN A 65 1.89 -11.45 -4.19
C GLN A 65 1.94 -11.45 -2.66
N HIS A 66 2.41 -10.35 -2.06
CA HIS A 66 2.42 -10.17 -0.60
C HIS A 66 1.03 -10.28 0.00
N GLN A 67 0.00 -9.74 -0.67
CA GLN A 67 -1.38 -9.91 -0.24
C GLN A 67 -1.80 -11.39 -0.23
N ILE A 68 -1.52 -12.14 -1.30
CA ILE A 68 -1.85 -13.57 -1.40
C ILE A 68 -1.16 -14.37 -0.28
N GLU A 69 0.14 -14.18 -0.06
CA GLU A 69 0.91 -14.92 0.94
C GLU A 69 0.42 -14.63 2.38
N ASN A 70 0.02 -13.39 2.67
CA ASN A 70 -0.55 -13.02 3.97
C ASN A 70 -2.00 -13.49 4.15
N ASP A 71 -2.83 -13.42 3.11
CA ASP A 71 -4.21 -13.93 3.15
C ASP A 71 -4.22 -15.46 3.38
N ILE A 72 -3.34 -16.23 2.72
CA ILE A 72 -3.13 -17.66 2.99
C ILE A 72 -2.71 -17.86 4.45
N SER A 73 -1.71 -17.09 4.92
CA SER A 73 -1.17 -17.22 6.28
C SER A 73 -2.21 -16.93 7.36
N LEU A 74 -3.08 -15.94 7.12
CA LEU A 74 -4.22 -15.61 7.98
C LEU A 74 -5.29 -16.71 7.96
N LEU A 75 -5.64 -17.23 6.78
CA LEU A 75 -6.60 -18.34 6.64
C LEU A 75 -6.10 -19.61 7.34
N ASN A 76 -4.82 -19.98 7.16
CA ASN A 76 -4.21 -21.11 7.86
C ASN A 76 -4.22 -20.91 9.39
N ARG A 77 -3.91 -19.70 9.88
CA ARG A 77 -3.98 -19.38 11.31
C ARG A 77 -5.40 -19.48 11.86
N ILE A 78 -6.41 -19.06 11.11
CA ILE A 78 -7.83 -19.21 11.48
C ILE A 78 -8.23 -20.70 11.51
N ILE A 79 -7.80 -21.48 10.52
CA ILE A 79 -8.07 -22.93 10.44
C ILE A 79 -7.46 -23.68 11.63
N LEU A 80 -6.24 -23.32 12.07
CA LEU A 80 -5.62 -23.85 13.28
C LEU A 80 -6.40 -23.44 14.55
N GLN A 81 -6.68 -22.14 14.72
CA GLN A 81 -7.44 -21.60 15.87
C GLN A 81 -8.89 -22.11 16.00
N LEU A 82 -9.43 -22.73 14.96
CA LEU A 82 -10.70 -23.45 14.97
C LEU A 82 -10.52 -24.97 15.10
N GLY A 83 -9.39 -25.52 14.64
CA GLY A 83 -9.03 -26.94 14.80
C GLY A 83 -8.56 -27.33 16.20
N GLU A 84 -8.10 -26.37 17.00
CA GLU A 84 -7.75 -26.55 18.42
C GLU A 84 -8.97 -26.60 19.36
N ARG A 85 -10.18 -26.38 18.82
CA ARG A 85 -11.44 -26.31 19.59
C ARG A 85 -12.16 -27.67 19.64
N PRO A 86 -12.89 -27.97 20.73
CA PRO A 86 -13.74 -29.16 20.79
C PRO A 86 -15.01 -29.04 19.94
N GLU A 87 -15.47 -27.83 19.60
CA GLU A 87 -16.67 -27.62 18.78
C GLU A 87 -16.41 -27.78 17.26
N GLU A 88 -17.33 -28.41 16.52
CA GLU A 88 -17.23 -28.48 15.05
C GLU A 88 -17.47 -27.11 14.40
N TYR A 89 -16.56 -26.69 13.52
CA TYR A 89 -16.67 -25.46 12.72
C TYR A 89 -17.00 -25.71 11.24
N GLN A 90 -17.74 -24.79 10.66
CA GLN A 90 -18.10 -24.76 9.25
C GLN A 90 -17.21 -23.80 8.44
N LEU A 91 -17.26 -23.92 7.11
CA LEU A 91 -16.53 -23.01 6.21
C LEU A 91 -17.01 -21.55 6.30
N SER A 92 -18.25 -21.32 6.73
CA SER A 92 -18.80 -20.00 7.04
C SER A 92 -17.97 -19.26 8.09
N ASP A 93 -17.42 -19.98 9.06
CA ASP A 93 -16.87 -19.40 10.28
C ASP A 93 -15.44 -18.94 10.04
N ILE A 94 -14.69 -19.72 9.24
CA ILE A 94 -13.43 -19.29 8.62
C ILE A 94 -13.66 -18.02 7.80
N VAL A 95 -14.70 -17.97 6.96
CA VAL A 95 -15.00 -16.79 6.12
C VAL A 95 -15.43 -15.59 6.96
N ALA A 96 -16.19 -15.80 8.05
CA ALA A 96 -16.59 -14.74 8.96
C ALA A 96 -15.38 -14.17 9.72
N MET A 97 -14.52 -15.02 10.27
CA MET A 97 -13.27 -14.61 10.94
C MET A 97 -12.27 -13.96 9.97
N PHE A 98 -12.18 -14.46 8.73
CA PHE A 98 -11.33 -13.85 7.70
C PHE A 98 -11.87 -12.49 7.28
N ARG A 99 -13.19 -12.32 7.14
CA ARG A 99 -13.81 -11.03 6.81
C ARG A 99 -13.79 -10.04 7.97
N SER A 100 -13.92 -10.47 9.22
CA SER A 100 -13.83 -9.56 10.38
C SER A 100 -12.40 -9.09 10.63
N ARG A 101 -11.40 -9.96 10.44
CA ARG A 101 -9.98 -9.57 10.44
C ARG A 101 -9.58 -8.80 9.18
N GLY A 102 -10.14 -9.15 8.02
CA GLY A 102 -9.95 -8.47 6.73
C GLY A 102 -10.69 -7.14 6.59
N ALA A 103 -11.63 -6.84 7.48
CA ALA A 103 -12.20 -5.51 7.68
C ALA A 103 -11.27 -4.56 8.46
N GLN A 104 -10.02 -4.99 8.72
CA GLN A 104 -8.94 -4.10 9.12
C GLN A 104 -8.88 -2.86 8.23
N ILE A 105 -8.64 -1.72 8.88
CA ILE A 105 -8.52 -0.43 8.22
C ILE A 105 -7.39 -0.49 7.19
N SER A 106 -7.68 -0.03 5.98
CA SER A 106 -6.74 -0.01 4.87
C SER A 106 -5.95 1.32 4.82
N VAL A 107 -4.73 1.26 4.30
CA VAL A 107 -3.70 2.30 4.47
C VAL A 107 -4.04 3.59 3.72
N LEU A 108 -4.51 3.50 2.48
CA LEU A 108 -4.91 4.67 1.69
C LEU A 108 -6.20 5.28 2.25
N SER A 109 -7.20 4.46 2.57
CA SER A 109 -8.44 4.91 3.25
C SER A 109 -8.15 5.64 4.57
N TYR A 110 -7.26 5.10 5.40
CA TYR A 110 -6.82 5.78 6.63
C TYR A 110 -6.09 7.08 6.34
N LEU A 111 -5.15 7.08 5.38
CA LEU A 111 -4.41 8.27 4.97
C LEU A 111 -5.35 9.37 4.43
N GLU A 112 -6.35 9.00 3.64
CA GLU A 112 -7.41 9.91 3.16
C GLU A 112 -8.24 10.46 4.32
N ARG A 113 -8.69 9.61 5.25
CA ARG A 113 -9.38 10.04 6.49
C ARG A 113 -8.55 11.04 7.31
N GLN A 114 -7.23 10.84 7.38
CA GLN A 114 -6.33 11.80 8.03
C GLN A 114 -6.16 13.10 7.21
N ILE A 115 -6.16 13.05 5.88
CA ILE A 115 -6.14 14.24 5.02
C ILE A 115 -7.42 15.07 5.22
N THR A 116 -8.61 14.44 5.15
CA THR A 116 -9.90 15.10 5.37
C THR A 116 -9.98 15.75 6.75
N ARG A 117 -9.53 15.04 7.81
CA ARG A 117 -9.44 15.61 9.16
C ARG A 117 -8.49 16.81 9.24
N LEU A 118 -7.32 16.73 8.61
CA LEU A 118 -6.38 17.86 8.55
C LEU A 118 -6.92 19.05 7.75
N GLN A 119 -7.81 18.85 6.78
CA GLN A 119 -8.50 19.93 6.07
C GLN A 119 -9.55 20.60 6.96
N ALA A 120 -10.37 19.82 7.68
CA ALA A 120 -11.34 20.34 8.66
C ALA A 120 -10.64 21.12 9.79
N ASP A 121 -9.54 20.59 10.32
CA ASP A 121 -8.64 21.24 11.30
C ASP A 121 -7.94 22.51 10.76
N ARG A 122 -8.17 22.92 9.50
CA ARG A 122 -7.46 23.99 8.76
C ARG A 122 -5.94 23.82 8.65
N LYS A 123 -5.40 22.61 8.90
CA LYS A 123 -3.97 22.24 8.83
C LYS A 123 -3.54 21.96 7.37
N LEU A 124 -3.82 22.90 6.47
CA LEU A 124 -3.75 22.74 5.02
C LEU A 124 -2.35 22.37 4.49
N GLY A 125 -1.28 22.83 5.14
CA GLY A 125 0.10 22.45 4.79
C GLY A 125 0.35 20.95 4.95
N THR A 126 0.01 20.39 6.11
CA THR A 126 0.12 18.96 6.40
C THR A 126 -0.82 18.13 5.53
N ALA A 127 -2.05 18.60 5.31
CA ALA A 127 -3.00 17.94 4.40
C ALA A 127 -2.45 17.82 2.97
N ARG A 128 -1.86 18.89 2.41
CA ARG A 128 -1.20 18.85 1.09
C ARG A 128 -0.01 17.88 1.06
N ASN A 129 0.80 17.84 2.12
CA ASN A 129 1.94 16.92 2.21
C ASN A 129 1.48 15.45 2.26
N TYR A 130 0.43 15.16 3.02
CA TYR A 130 -0.19 13.85 3.06
C TYR A 130 -0.83 13.47 1.73
N LYS A 131 -1.55 14.37 1.03
CA LYS A 131 -2.14 14.04 -0.29
C LYS A 131 -1.07 13.83 -1.38
N ARG A 132 0.05 14.55 -1.36
CA ARG A 132 1.22 14.23 -2.22
C ARG A 132 1.75 12.83 -1.96
N THR A 133 1.83 12.44 -0.70
CA THR A 133 2.27 11.09 -0.28
C THR A 133 1.26 10.01 -0.68
N PHE A 134 -0.04 10.26 -0.49
CA PHE A 134 -1.14 9.41 -0.93
C PHE A 134 -1.06 9.15 -2.44
N ASN A 135 -0.94 10.20 -3.25
CA ASN A 135 -0.89 10.05 -4.71
C ASN A 135 0.32 9.21 -5.14
N SER A 136 1.50 9.43 -4.54
CA SER A 136 2.73 8.71 -4.86
C SER A 136 2.68 7.23 -4.42
N PHE A 137 2.15 6.94 -3.22
CA PHE A 137 2.05 5.58 -2.69
C PHE A 137 0.90 4.79 -3.33
N SER A 138 -0.25 5.42 -3.60
CA SER A 138 -1.35 4.83 -4.36
C SER A 138 -0.89 4.43 -5.77
N LEU A 139 -0.07 5.25 -6.44
CA LEU A 139 0.50 4.92 -7.74
C LEU A 139 1.44 3.69 -7.70
N PHE A 140 2.27 3.56 -6.65
CA PHE A 140 3.09 2.36 -6.42
C PHE A 140 2.25 1.09 -6.24
N LEU A 141 1.16 1.17 -5.48
CA LEU A 141 0.22 0.06 -5.25
C LEU A 141 -0.67 -0.26 -6.47
N GLY A 142 -0.57 0.52 -7.56
CA GLY A 142 -1.39 0.36 -8.78
C GLY A 142 -2.82 0.88 -8.63
N GLY A 143 -3.02 1.94 -7.84
CA GLY A 143 -4.34 2.49 -7.49
C GLY A 143 -5.12 1.67 -6.46
N ARG A 144 -4.48 0.64 -5.87
CA ARG A 144 -5.11 -0.31 -4.96
C ARG A 144 -4.88 0.08 -3.51
N ASP A 145 -5.88 -0.15 -2.66
CA ASP A 145 -5.73 0.00 -1.21
C ASP A 145 -5.27 -1.32 -0.56
N LEU A 146 -4.53 -1.19 0.53
CA LEU A 146 -3.74 -2.22 1.20
C LEU A 146 -4.20 -2.36 2.65
N SER A 147 -4.33 -3.56 3.22
CA SER A 147 -4.50 -3.70 4.67
C SER A 147 -3.23 -3.28 5.42
N PHE A 148 -3.36 -2.65 6.59
CA PHE A 148 -2.21 -2.39 7.45
C PHE A 148 -1.45 -3.68 7.87
N ALA A 149 -2.07 -4.87 7.84
CA ALA A 149 -1.35 -6.14 8.08
C ALA A 149 -0.23 -6.40 7.04
N LEU A 150 -0.36 -5.85 5.83
CA LEU A 150 0.64 -5.95 4.76
C LEU A 150 1.70 -4.83 4.85
N PHE A 151 1.52 -3.86 5.76
CA PHE A 151 2.35 -2.67 5.87
C PHE A 151 3.60 -2.96 6.74
N ASN A 152 4.49 -3.77 6.17
CA ASN A 152 5.72 -4.26 6.79
C ASN A 152 6.98 -3.53 6.23
N GLU A 153 8.16 -3.89 6.74
CA GLU A 153 9.42 -3.27 6.32
C GLU A 153 9.76 -3.55 4.84
N GLY A 154 9.47 -4.76 4.34
CA GLY A 154 9.73 -5.15 2.96
C GLY A 154 8.97 -4.28 1.95
N LEU A 155 7.68 -4.04 2.19
CA LEU A 155 6.86 -3.12 1.38
C LEU A 155 7.44 -1.69 1.34
N ILE A 156 7.97 -1.23 2.48
CA ILE A 156 8.53 0.12 2.61
C ILE A 156 9.91 0.22 1.94
N LEU A 157 10.68 -0.86 1.89
CA LEU A 157 11.87 -0.98 1.07
C LEU A 157 11.52 -1.01 -0.42
N GLU A 158 10.58 -1.86 -0.86
CA GLU A 158 10.09 -1.91 -2.25
C GLU A 158 9.60 -0.54 -2.74
N TYR A 159 8.84 0.21 -1.92
CA TYR A 159 8.43 1.57 -2.26
C TYR A 159 9.61 2.56 -2.30
N SER A 160 10.64 2.36 -1.48
CA SER A 160 11.88 3.14 -1.51
C SER A 160 12.63 2.93 -2.83
N ASP A 161 12.75 1.67 -3.27
CA ASP A 161 13.49 1.29 -4.47
C ASP A 161 12.75 1.68 -5.75
N TYR A 162 11.43 1.47 -5.82
CA TYR A 162 10.57 2.02 -6.87
C TYR A 162 10.74 3.54 -7.08
N LEU A 163 10.93 4.31 -5.99
CA LEU A 163 11.21 5.74 -6.09
C LEU A 163 12.63 6.04 -6.60
N LYS A 164 13.64 5.23 -6.25
CA LYS A 164 15.01 5.35 -6.77
C LYS A 164 15.08 5.04 -8.26
N GLU A 165 14.42 3.98 -8.71
CA GLU A 165 14.30 3.58 -10.12
C GLU A 165 13.68 4.69 -10.96
N ARG A 166 12.63 5.33 -10.44
CA ARG A 166 12.00 6.53 -11.01
C ARG A 166 12.80 7.82 -10.81
N LYS A 167 14.08 7.72 -10.41
CA LYS A 167 15.06 8.81 -10.24
C LYS A 167 14.60 9.93 -9.29
N VAL A 168 13.75 9.60 -8.31
CA VAL A 168 13.28 10.57 -7.30
C VAL A 168 14.42 10.87 -6.32
N VAL A 169 14.72 12.16 -6.13
CA VAL A 169 15.81 12.60 -5.25
C VAL A 169 15.60 12.19 -3.79
N ARG A 170 16.68 11.78 -3.10
CA ARG A 170 16.70 11.23 -1.73
C ARG A 170 15.83 11.98 -0.71
N ASN A 171 15.90 13.32 -0.69
CA ASN A 171 15.13 14.13 0.27
C ASN A 171 13.60 14.05 0.01
N THR A 172 13.18 13.86 -1.25
CA THR A 172 11.78 13.63 -1.64
C THR A 172 11.33 12.21 -1.27
N ILE A 173 12.19 11.19 -1.43
CA ILE A 173 11.92 9.84 -0.92
C ILE A 173 11.70 9.89 0.60
N SER A 174 12.63 10.50 1.35
CA SER A 174 12.49 10.69 2.79
C SER A 174 11.25 11.49 3.18
N PHE A 175 10.84 12.50 2.39
CA PHE A 175 9.59 13.23 2.62
C PHE A 175 8.37 12.29 2.59
N TYR A 176 8.28 11.40 1.59
CA TYR A 176 7.21 10.39 1.57
C TYR A 176 7.31 9.41 2.75
N MET A 177 8.51 8.90 3.05
CA MET A 177 8.70 7.95 4.16
C MET A 177 8.38 8.58 5.52
N ARG A 178 8.73 9.85 5.76
CA ARG A 178 8.36 10.59 6.98
C ARG A 178 6.85 10.77 7.12
N ASN A 179 6.15 11.09 6.02
CA ASN A 179 4.70 11.24 6.04
C ASN A 179 4.00 9.90 6.29
N LEU A 180 4.40 8.83 5.59
CA LEU A 180 3.88 7.48 5.83
C LEU A 180 4.15 7.02 7.27
N ARG A 181 5.36 7.25 7.82
CA ARG A 181 5.70 6.92 9.21
C ARG A 181 4.86 7.70 10.23
N SER A 182 4.57 8.98 9.96
CA SER A 182 3.71 9.81 10.80
C SER A 182 2.27 9.25 10.86
N VAL A 183 1.77 8.76 9.73
CA VAL A 183 0.43 8.18 9.56
C VAL A 183 0.35 6.81 10.22
N TYR A 184 1.30 5.92 9.94
CA TYR A 184 1.43 4.61 10.58
C TYR A 184 1.55 4.72 12.12
N ASN A 185 2.45 5.56 12.62
CA ASN A 185 2.57 5.81 14.06
C ASN A 185 1.32 6.46 14.67
N LYS A 186 0.44 7.07 13.87
CA LYS A 186 -0.87 7.53 14.35
C LYS A 186 -1.88 6.37 14.44
N ALA A 187 -1.89 5.44 13.49
CA ALA A 187 -2.73 4.24 13.57
C ALA A 187 -2.34 3.37 14.78
N VAL A 188 -1.04 3.24 15.07
CA VAL A 188 -0.54 2.58 16.31
C VAL A 188 -1.03 3.29 17.57
N ARG A 189 -0.94 4.63 17.66
CA ARG A 189 -1.44 5.40 18.82
C ARG A 189 -2.96 5.39 18.95
N GLU A 190 -3.69 5.26 17.85
CA GLU A 190 -5.15 5.07 17.82
C GLU A 190 -5.56 3.61 18.08
N GLN A 191 -4.61 2.73 18.46
CA GLN A 191 -4.80 1.29 18.73
C GLN A 191 -5.46 0.49 17.58
N ILE A 192 -5.34 1.01 16.35
CA ILE A 192 -5.85 0.36 15.13
C ILE A 192 -4.95 -0.81 14.70
N ILE A 193 -3.66 -0.73 15.05
CA ILE A 193 -2.64 -1.74 14.73
C ILE A 193 -1.54 -1.80 15.80
N GLU A 194 -0.88 -2.94 15.86
CA GLU A 194 0.33 -3.16 16.66
C GLU A 194 1.58 -2.54 15.98
N GLN A 195 2.63 -2.30 16.77
CA GLN A 195 3.89 -1.71 16.30
C GLN A 195 4.84 -2.79 15.76
N SER A 196 5.16 -2.72 14.47
CA SER A 196 6.07 -3.61 13.75
C SER A 196 7.32 -2.91 13.19
N PHE A 197 7.52 -1.64 13.50
CA PHE A 197 8.67 -0.80 13.12
C PHE A 197 9.03 -0.79 11.60
N PRO A 198 8.07 -0.73 10.65
CA PRO A 198 8.32 -0.92 9.22
C PRO A 198 9.17 0.17 8.53
N PHE A 199 9.66 1.16 9.27
CA PHE A 199 10.55 2.22 8.77
C PHE A 199 11.99 2.11 9.30
N ARG A 200 12.36 1.00 9.95
CA ARG A 200 13.67 0.84 10.62
C ARG A 200 14.84 1.03 9.66
N ASN A 201 14.75 0.41 8.48
CA ASN A 201 15.85 0.34 7.52
C ASN A 201 15.68 1.29 6.30
N VAL A 202 14.82 2.31 6.39
CA VAL A 202 14.70 3.36 5.35
C VAL A 202 15.04 4.76 5.85
N TYR A 203 15.68 5.55 4.99
CA TYR A 203 16.09 6.91 5.32
C TYR A 203 14.88 7.84 5.52
N THR A 204 14.77 8.38 6.74
CA THR A 204 13.68 9.28 7.18
C THR A 204 14.20 10.61 7.76
N GLY A 205 15.45 10.98 7.44
CA GLY A 205 16.07 12.25 7.85
C GLY A 205 15.79 13.42 6.89
N VAL A 206 16.45 14.57 7.09
CA VAL A 206 16.36 15.72 6.17
C VAL A 206 17.75 16.06 5.66
N ASP A 207 17.96 15.93 4.35
CA ASP A 207 19.21 16.33 3.72
C ASP A 207 19.27 17.86 3.61
N ARG A 208 20.42 18.48 3.90
CA ARG A 208 20.62 19.92 3.74
C ARG A 208 20.56 20.29 2.24
N THR A 209 19.60 21.13 1.87
CA THR A 209 19.55 21.75 0.54
C THR A 209 20.42 23.00 0.49
N CYS A 210 20.92 23.36 -0.69
CA CYS A 210 21.60 24.64 -0.93
C CYS A 210 20.72 25.85 -0.54
N LYS A 211 21.36 26.94 -0.09
CA LYS A 211 20.68 28.22 0.17
C LYS A 211 20.17 28.79 -1.16
N ARG A 212 18.85 29.02 -1.25
CA ARG A 212 18.20 29.64 -2.42
C ARG A 212 17.96 31.15 -2.28
N ALA A 213 18.19 31.70 -1.09
CA ALA A 213 18.10 33.15 -0.87
C ALA A 213 19.33 33.84 -1.48
N VAL A 214 19.07 34.79 -2.37
CA VAL A 214 20.05 35.61 -3.08
C VAL A 214 20.65 36.72 -2.19
N GLY A 215 21.67 37.42 -2.68
CA GLY A 215 22.21 38.62 -2.05
C GLY A 215 21.34 39.86 -2.28
N GLU A 216 21.59 40.90 -1.48
CA GLU A 216 20.89 42.20 -1.57
C GLU A 216 21.15 42.89 -2.91
N ASP A 217 22.35 42.73 -3.48
CA ASP A 217 22.73 43.16 -4.82
C ASP A 217 21.77 42.62 -5.90
N ILE A 218 21.38 41.35 -5.79
CA ILE A 218 20.42 40.72 -6.71
C ILE A 218 19.00 41.25 -6.45
N ILE A 219 18.61 41.53 -5.20
CA ILE A 219 17.31 42.16 -4.90
C ILE A 219 17.23 43.58 -5.49
N ILE A 220 18.26 44.41 -5.31
CA ILE A 220 18.36 45.76 -5.88
C ILE A 220 18.34 45.68 -7.42
N ARG A 221 19.02 44.69 -8.01
CA ARG A 221 18.99 44.46 -9.47
C ARG A 221 17.61 44.04 -9.97
N LEU A 222 16.91 43.18 -9.24
CA LEU A 222 15.53 42.76 -9.57
C LEU A 222 14.53 43.93 -9.46
N GLN A 223 14.68 44.79 -8.45
CA GLN A 223 13.86 46.01 -8.30
C GLN A 223 14.08 47.01 -9.44
N LYS A 224 15.27 47.00 -10.06
CA LYS A 224 15.66 47.90 -11.16
C LYS A 224 15.56 47.26 -12.55
N LEU A 225 14.87 46.12 -12.70
CA LEU A 225 14.60 45.58 -14.03
C LEU A 225 13.63 46.50 -14.79
N ASP A 226 13.99 46.82 -16.03
CA ASP A 226 13.03 47.37 -16.98
C ASP A 226 12.12 46.23 -17.49
N LEU A 227 10.82 46.36 -17.28
CA LEU A 227 9.79 45.41 -17.68
C LEU A 227 8.85 45.98 -18.77
N LEU A 228 9.16 47.14 -19.36
CA LEU A 228 8.33 47.78 -20.40
C LEU A 228 8.02 46.87 -21.60
N PHE A 229 8.96 45.97 -21.94
CA PHE A 229 8.82 44.99 -23.02
C PHE A 229 8.42 43.59 -22.53
N SER A 230 8.08 43.42 -21.24
CA SER A 230 7.66 42.15 -20.64
C SER A 230 6.55 42.33 -19.59
N PRO A 231 5.39 42.93 -19.95
CA PRO A 231 4.31 43.30 -19.02
C PRO A 231 3.53 42.11 -18.41
N SER A 232 4.04 40.90 -18.54
CA SER A 232 3.49 39.65 -17.95
C SER A 232 4.40 39.05 -16.88
N LEU A 233 5.40 39.79 -16.41
CA LEU A 233 6.34 39.45 -15.33
C LEU A 233 6.17 40.38 -14.13
#